data_AF-A0A0P5U4I3-F1
#
_entry.id   AF-A0A0P5U4I3-F1
#
_cell.length_a   1.000
_cell.length_b   1.000
_cell.length_c   1.000
_cell.angle_alpha   90.00
_cell.angle_beta   90.00
_cell.angle_gamma   90.00
#
_symmetry.space_group_name_H-M   'P 1'
#
loop_
_entity.id
_entity.type
_entity.pdbx_description
1 polymer ?
#
loop_
_entity_poly.entity_id
_entity_poly.type
_entity_poly.pdbx_seq_one_letter_code
_entity_poly.pdbx_strand_id
1 'polypeptide(L)'
;MQKFFSLLCTIFACIVSQCHAQRNVKGTWWAHKSDSGGCQVPQGDYAVTDAIALGESLALGNLKWRQGLCGQVLQVNCGKQVVDAVVVSTCNLNSADRCGVDMITKTWNKATGNQKPGIVGCSVSLTKKNPLKGNGPLCYHRPNSPMDNQWYTCIGVFNTGGRISKEAVLAGIKGYRVNDGYFNFNGNGLTNKNAQVVFKYEDGSTSSFKLGDCRNGGKTQIFQ
;
A
#
# COMPACT_ATOMS: atom_id res chain seq x y z
N MET A 1 -13.73 62.93 -8.42
CA MET A 1 -13.31 62.00 -7.34
C MET A 1 -13.93 60.64 -7.61
N GLN A 2 -13.14 59.57 -7.48
CA GLN A 2 -13.51 58.14 -7.58
C GLN A 2 -13.80 57.59 -8.99
N LYS A 3 -13.35 56.41 -9.41
CA LYS A 3 -12.37 55.40 -8.92
C LYS A 3 -12.19 54.44 -10.12
N PHE A 4 -10.95 54.14 -10.51
CA PHE A 4 -10.62 53.03 -11.40
C PHE A 4 -11.01 51.70 -10.71
N PHE A 5 -11.80 50.85 -11.38
CA PHE A 5 -11.96 49.45 -11.00
C PHE A 5 -11.35 48.57 -12.09
N SER A 6 -10.16 48.07 -11.79
CA SER A 6 -9.50 46.97 -12.48
C SER A 6 -10.28 45.69 -12.20
N LEU A 7 -10.83 45.08 -13.25
CA LEU A 7 -11.48 43.77 -13.19
C LEU A 7 -10.41 42.70 -13.47
N LEU A 8 -9.69 42.30 -12.42
CA LEU A 8 -8.88 41.09 -12.42
C LEU A 8 -9.82 39.88 -12.38
N CYS A 9 -10.04 39.26 -13.54
CA CYS A 9 -10.68 37.96 -13.64
C CYS A 9 -9.70 36.89 -13.13
N THR A 10 -9.82 36.55 -11.86
CA THR A 10 -9.04 35.48 -11.22
C THR A 10 -9.43 34.14 -11.83
N ILE A 11 -8.54 33.56 -12.62
CA ILE A 11 -8.64 32.16 -13.07
C ILE A 11 -8.56 31.27 -11.84
N PHE A 12 -9.72 30.75 -11.42
CA PHE A 12 -9.81 29.65 -10.47
C PHE A 12 -9.25 28.40 -11.14
N ALA A 13 -7.96 28.12 -10.92
CA ALA A 13 -7.38 26.82 -11.23
C ALA A 13 -7.89 25.80 -10.21
N CYS A 14 -9.05 25.20 -10.48
CA CYS A 14 -9.41 23.91 -9.88
C CYS A 14 -8.42 22.86 -10.38
N ILE A 15 -7.30 22.70 -9.69
CA ILE A 15 -6.42 21.55 -9.88
C ILE A 15 -7.16 20.34 -9.31
N VAL A 16 -7.97 19.71 -10.16
CA VAL A 16 -8.41 18.33 -9.93
C VAL A 16 -7.12 17.51 -9.90
N SER A 17 -6.72 17.00 -8.73
CA SER A 17 -5.70 15.96 -8.65
C SER A 17 -6.19 14.72 -9.40
N GLN A 18 -6.00 14.72 -10.72
CA GLN A 18 -6.08 13.51 -11.53
C GLN A 18 -5.00 12.56 -11.02
N CYS A 19 -5.42 11.44 -10.42
CA CYS A 19 -4.56 10.28 -10.24
C CYS A 19 -4.19 9.78 -11.64
N HIS A 20 -3.07 10.25 -12.16
CA HIS A 20 -2.59 9.85 -13.47
C HIS A 20 -2.11 8.40 -13.41
N ALA A 21 -2.76 7.53 -14.19
CA ALA A 21 -2.31 6.16 -14.36
C ALA A 21 -0.93 6.15 -15.04
N GLN A 22 -0.02 5.40 -14.43
CA GLN A 22 1.32 5.16 -14.93
C GLN A 22 1.22 4.17 -16.10
N ARG A 23 1.83 4.46 -17.25
CA ARG A 23 1.68 3.67 -18.48
C ARG A 23 2.97 2.95 -18.84
N ASN A 24 2.86 1.95 -19.72
CA ASN A 24 3.98 1.12 -20.19
C ASN A 24 4.77 0.48 -19.03
N VAL A 25 4.06 0.17 -17.94
CA VAL A 25 4.63 -0.56 -16.80
C VAL A 25 4.80 -2.01 -17.23
N LYS A 26 6.01 -2.55 -17.05
CA LYS A 26 6.31 -3.95 -17.30
C LYS A 26 5.44 -4.84 -16.40
N GLY A 27 4.52 -5.59 -17.00
CA GLY A 27 3.69 -6.59 -16.33
C GLY A 27 4.21 -7.99 -16.60
N THR A 28 4.39 -8.78 -15.55
CA THR A 28 4.82 -10.18 -15.61
C THR A 28 3.92 -11.07 -14.74
N TRP A 29 4.18 -12.37 -14.77
CA TRP A 29 3.54 -13.37 -13.93
C TRP A 29 4.59 -14.11 -13.11
N TRP A 30 4.36 -14.27 -11.79
CA TRP A 30 5.35 -14.87 -10.89
C TRP A 30 4.97 -16.27 -10.42
N ALA A 31 3.70 -16.50 -10.06
CA ALA A 31 3.27 -17.78 -9.48
C ALA A 31 1.75 -17.96 -9.52
N HIS A 32 1.31 -19.17 -9.16
CA HIS A 32 -0.11 -19.50 -9.03
C HIS A 32 -0.81 -18.76 -7.89
N LYS A 33 -0.13 -18.61 -6.76
CA LYS A 33 -0.63 -17.96 -5.55
C LYS A 33 0.46 -17.06 -4.98
N SER A 34 0.10 -16.16 -4.08
CA SER A 34 1.11 -15.37 -3.40
C SER A 34 1.93 -16.20 -2.42
N ASP A 35 3.08 -15.67 -2.01
CA ASP A 35 3.85 -16.18 -0.88
C ASP A 35 3.67 -15.23 0.33
N SER A 36 4.42 -15.47 1.41
CA SER A 36 4.44 -14.55 2.56
C SER A 36 5.04 -13.18 2.23
N GLY A 37 5.78 -13.10 1.12
CA GLY A 37 6.15 -11.89 0.40
C GLY A 37 6.95 -10.85 1.17
N GLY A 38 7.32 -9.82 0.42
CA GLY A 38 8.00 -8.63 0.94
C GLY A 38 7.11 -7.72 1.79
N CYS A 39 5.78 -7.90 1.80
CA CYS A 39 4.87 -7.01 2.54
C CYS A 39 4.21 -7.61 3.78
N GLN A 40 4.23 -8.94 3.95
CA GLN A 40 3.64 -9.63 5.10
C GLN A 40 2.24 -9.13 5.47
N VAL A 41 1.34 -9.04 4.50
CA VAL A 41 -0.02 -8.54 4.74
C VAL A 41 -0.79 -9.50 5.68
N PRO A 42 -1.60 -8.99 6.62
CA PRO A 42 -2.16 -9.79 7.71
C PRO A 42 -3.27 -10.71 7.22
N GLN A 43 -3.56 -11.79 7.96
CA GLN A 43 -4.78 -12.55 7.73
C GLN A 43 -6.03 -11.68 7.98
N GLY A 44 -7.04 -11.85 7.13
CA GLY A 44 -8.30 -11.13 7.29
C GLY A 44 -9.32 -11.39 6.18
N ASP A 45 -10.47 -10.75 6.28
CA ASP A 45 -11.55 -10.83 5.29
C ASP A 45 -11.29 -9.83 4.15
N TYR A 46 -10.52 -10.25 3.16
CA TYR A 46 -10.15 -9.44 2.01
C TYR A 46 -11.32 -9.26 1.03
N ALA A 47 -11.68 -8.00 0.76
CA ALA A 47 -12.63 -7.64 -0.29
C ALA A 47 -11.97 -7.69 -1.68
N VAL A 48 -10.67 -7.38 -1.76
CA VAL A 48 -9.86 -7.50 -2.98
C VAL A 48 -9.05 -8.79 -2.91
N THR A 49 -9.29 -9.71 -3.84
CA THR A 49 -8.72 -11.06 -3.80
C THR A 49 -7.69 -11.33 -4.90
N ASP A 50 -7.35 -10.30 -5.67
CA ASP A 50 -6.26 -10.28 -6.65
C ASP A 50 -5.02 -9.65 -6.01
N ALA A 51 -3.82 -10.03 -6.47
CA ALA A 51 -2.58 -9.67 -5.82
C ALA A 51 -1.42 -9.44 -6.79
N ILE A 52 -0.53 -8.53 -6.42
CA ILE A 52 0.68 -8.19 -7.15
C ILE A 52 1.91 -8.10 -6.23
N ALA A 53 3.06 -8.43 -6.80
CA ALA A 53 4.34 -7.96 -6.32
C ALA A 53 4.72 -6.67 -7.09
N LEU A 54 5.33 -5.72 -6.39
CA LEU A 54 5.64 -4.40 -6.95
C LEU A 54 7.16 -4.18 -6.99
N GLY A 55 7.64 -3.65 -8.10
CA GLY A 55 9.07 -3.36 -8.30
C GLY A 55 9.37 -1.87 -8.40
N GLU A 56 10.54 -1.55 -8.95
CA GLU A 56 11.11 -0.19 -8.98
C GLU A 56 11.25 0.37 -10.40
N SER A 57 10.53 -0.20 -11.37
CA SER A 57 10.52 0.28 -12.76
C SER A 57 10.31 1.80 -12.82
N LEU A 58 11.07 2.47 -13.70
CA LEU A 58 10.93 3.91 -13.90
C LEU A 58 9.52 4.29 -14.37
N ALA A 59 8.88 3.42 -15.15
CA ALA A 59 7.52 3.61 -15.64
C ALA A 59 6.47 3.70 -14.52
N LEU A 60 6.77 3.21 -13.31
CA LEU A 60 5.87 3.33 -12.16
C LEU A 60 5.86 4.74 -11.55
N GLY A 61 6.77 5.63 -11.92
CA GLY A 61 6.78 7.01 -11.40
C GLY A 61 6.75 7.07 -9.86
N ASN A 62 5.71 7.69 -9.30
CA ASN A 62 5.47 7.78 -7.85
C ASN A 62 4.86 6.51 -7.22
N LEU A 63 4.57 5.47 -8.02
CA LEU A 63 4.11 4.16 -7.58
C LEU A 63 5.24 3.12 -7.57
N LYS A 64 6.50 3.54 -7.73
CA LYS A 64 7.64 2.66 -7.46
C LYS A 64 7.54 2.10 -6.06
N TRP A 65 7.97 0.85 -5.92
CA TRP A 65 7.98 0.18 -4.64
C TRP A 65 8.61 1.06 -3.56
N ARG A 66 7.89 1.16 -2.46
CA ARG A 66 8.33 1.65 -1.17
C ARG A 66 7.43 1.01 -0.13
N GLN A 67 7.92 0.91 1.09
CA GLN A 67 7.26 0.17 2.15
C GLN A 67 5.81 0.63 2.41
N GLY A 68 5.52 1.93 2.26
CA GLY A 68 4.16 2.48 2.45
C GLY A 68 3.11 1.98 1.45
N LEU A 69 3.55 1.37 0.33
CA LEU A 69 2.65 0.77 -0.67
C LEU A 69 2.21 -0.65 -0.31
N CYS A 70 2.85 -1.30 0.65
CA CYS A 70 2.42 -2.62 1.13
C CYS A 70 0.97 -2.56 1.63
N GLY A 71 0.13 -3.48 1.14
CA GLY A 71 -1.30 -3.54 1.45
C GLY A 71 -2.16 -2.49 0.74
N GLN A 72 -1.60 -1.62 -0.11
CA GLN A 72 -2.40 -0.73 -0.96
C GLN A 72 -3.05 -1.51 -2.09
N VAL A 73 -4.18 -0.99 -2.58
CA VAL A 73 -4.88 -1.54 -3.75
C VAL A 73 -4.51 -0.71 -4.96
N LEU A 74 -3.82 -1.33 -5.92
CA LEU A 74 -3.52 -0.75 -7.22
C LEU A 74 -4.46 -1.33 -8.26
N GLN A 75 -4.83 -0.50 -9.22
CA GLN A 75 -5.63 -0.90 -10.37
C GLN A 75 -4.67 -1.16 -11.54
N VAL A 76 -4.69 -2.37 -12.07
CA VAL A 76 -3.81 -2.85 -13.14
C VAL A 76 -4.64 -3.14 -14.39
N ASN A 77 -4.21 -2.62 -15.53
CA ASN A 77 -4.83 -2.90 -16.82
C ASN A 77 -3.76 -3.20 -17.87
N CYS A 78 -3.75 -4.43 -18.38
CA CYS A 78 -2.81 -4.90 -19.42
C CYS A 78 -3.50 -5.10 -20.79
N GLY A 79 -4.63 -4.42 -21.02
CA GLY A 79 -5.34 -4.39 -22.30
C GLY A 79 -6.59 -5.26 -22.38
N LYS A 80 -6.95 -6.00 -21.32
CA LYS A 80 -8.20 -6.79 -21.26
C LYS A 80 -9.13 -6.30 -20.16
N GLN A 81 -8.98 -6.81 -18.94
CA GLN A 81 -9.76 -6.37 -17.79
C GLN A 81 -8.93 -5.45 -16.91
N VAL A 82 -9.60 -4.44 -16.35
CA VAL A 82 -9.04 -3.65 -15.27
C VAL A 82 -9.22 -4.38 -13.94
N VAL A 83 -8.13 -4.66 -13.24
CA VAL A 83 -8.11 -5.50 -12.04
C VAL A 83 -7.60 -4.70 -10.85
N ASP A 84 -8.37 -4.64 -9.76
CA ASP A 84 -7.88 -4.14 -8.49
C ASP A 84 -7.08 -5.25 -7.80
N ALA A 85 -5.82 -4.99 -7.44
CA ALA A 85 -4.95 -5.96 -6.83
C ALA A 85 -4.23 -5.37 -5.61
N VAL A 86 -4.08 -6.17 -4.56
CA VAL A 86 -3.35 -5.80 -3.35
C VAL A 86 -1.84 -5.92 -3.61
N VAL A 87 -1.06 -4.94 -3.18
CA VAL A 87 0.41 -5.05 -3.14
C VAL A 87 0.80 -5.94 -1.96
N VAL A 88 1.23 -7.17 -2.25
CA VAL A 88 1.51 -8.19 -1.23
C VAL A 88 2.97 -8.61 -1.19
N SER A 89 3.77 -8.26 -2.20
CA SER A 89 5.19 -8.59 -2.25
C SER A 89 5.99 -7.59 -3.07
N THR A 90 7.29 -7.88 -3.23
CA THR A 90 8.25 -7.14 -4.02
C THR A 90 8.72 -7.99 -5.20
N CYS A 91 9.11 -7.36 -6.29
CA CYS A 91 9.72 -8.07 -7.43
C CYS A 91 11.00 -7.37 -7.88
N ASN A 92 12.08 -8.15 -7.99
CA ASN A 92 13.40 -7.76 -8.54
C ASN A 92 13.88 -6.35 -8.11
N LEU A 93 13.83 -6.06 -6.81
CA LEU A 93 14.38 -4.81 -6.26
C LEU A 93 15.88 -4.74 -6.52
N ASN A 94 16.39 -3.54 -6.80
CA ASN A 94 17.81 -3.30 -7.09
C ASN A 94 18.39 -4.10 -8.29
N SER A 95 17.55 -4.68 -9.14
CA SER A 95 18.00 -5.36 -10.36
C SER A 95 18.18 -4.39 -11.52
N ALA A 96 19.08 -4.71 -12.45
CA ALA A 96 19.21 -4.01 -13.73
C ALA A 96 17.89 -4.07 -14.53
N ASP A 97 17.16 -5.18 -14.43
CA ASP A 97 15.85 -5.37 -15.06
C ASP A 97 14.70 -5.08 -14.07
N ARG A 98 14.62 -3.82 -13.62
CA ARG A 98 13.65 -3.37 -12.61
C ARG A 98 12.23 -3.81 -12.96
N CYS A 99 11.63 -4.61 -12.09
CA CYS A 99 10.26 -5.08 -12.25
C CYS A 99 9.26 -3.92 -12.20
N GLY A 100 8.16 -4.05 -12.96
CA GLY A 100 7.00 -3.16 -12.82
C GLY A 100 6.00 -3.76 -11.83
N VAL A 101 5.07 -4.54 -12.36
CA VAL A 101 4.13 -5.35 -11.57
C VAL A 101 4.26 -6.82 -11.94
N ASP A 102 4.31 -7.67 -10.93
CA ASP A 102 4.33 -9.12 -11.11
C ASP A 102 3.05 -9.70 -10.51
N MET A 103 2.30 -10.48 -11.28
CA MET A 103 0.94 -10.90 -10.93
C MET A 103 0.89 -12.38 -10.53
N ILE A 104 -0.03 -12.73 -9.62
CA ILE A 104 -0.45 -14.13 -9.46
C ILE A 104 -1.30 -14.58 -10.65
N THR A 105 -1.44 -15.90 -10.87
CA THR A 105 -2.16 -16.47 -12.04
C THR A 105 -3.54 -15.85 -12.24
N LYS A 106 -4.35 -15.75 -11.19
CA LYS A 106 -5.70 -15.19 -11.28
C LYS A 106 -5.70 -13.74 -11.80
N THR A 107 -4.80 -12.91 -11.27
CA THR A 107 -4.68 -11.50 -11.66
C THR A 107 -4.14 -11.35 -13.07
N TRP A 108 -3.11 -12.13 -13.43
CA TRP A 108 -2.56 -12.19 -14.80
C TRP A 108 -3.63 -12.57 -15.83
N ASN A 109 -4.37 -13.65 -15.55
CA ASN A 109 -5.39 -14.17 -16.44
C ASN A 109 -6.48 -13.14 -16.72
N LYS A 110 -6.95 -12.43 -15.70
CA LYS A 110 -7.92 -11.34 -15.86
C LYS A 110 -7.32 -10.16 -16.65
N ALA A 111 -6.15 -9.68 -16.26
CA ALA A 111 -5.55 -8.47 -16.83
C ALA A 111 -5.15 -8.64 -18.31
N THR A 112 -4.72 -9.86 -18.70
CA THR A 112 -4.18 -10.18 -20.04
C THR A 112 -5.12 -11.00 -20.91
N GLY A 113 -6.20 -11.57 -20.34
CA GLY A 113 -7.13 -12.46 -21.05
C GLY A 113 -6.52 -13.84 -21.32
N ASN A 114 -5.88 -14.42 -20.29
CA ASN A 114 -5.22 -15.73 -20.34
C ASN A 114 -4.08 -15.82 -21.37
N GLN A 115 -3.34 -14.74 -21.59
CA GLN A 115 -2.13 -14.85 -22.42
C GLN A 115 -1.12 -15.80 -21.77
N LYS A 116 -0.29 -16.45 -22.59
CA LYS A 116 0.84 -17.25 -22.07
C LYS A 116 1.74 -16.35 -21.22
N PRO A 117 2.27 -16.84 -20.07
CA PRO A 117 3.16 -16.06 -19.23
C PRO A 117 4.34 -15.48 -20.01
N GLY A 118 4.68 -14.22 -19.72
CA GLY A 118 5.70 -13.45 -20.42
C GLY A 118 5.73 -12.01 -19.92
N ILE A 119 6.08 -11.08 -20.81
CA ILE A 119 6.11 -9.65 -20.50
C ILE A 119 5.04 -8.93 -21.32
N VAL A 120 4.22 -8.11 -20.66
CA VAL A 120 3.21 -7.25 -21.29
C VAL A 120 3.34 -5.81 -20.80
N GLY A 121 2.85 -4.86 -21.59
CA GLY A 121 2.73 -3.46 -21.16
C GLY A 121 1.41 -3.24 -20.43
N CYS A 122 1.47 -2.72 -19.21
CA CYS A 122 0.29 -2.42 -18.39
C CYS A 122 0.23 -0.92 -18.04
N SER A 123 -0.97 -0.50 -17.62
CA SER A 123 -1.16 0.73 -16.88
C SER A 123 -1.50 0.43 -15.43
N VAL A 124 -1.02 1.27 -14.51
CA VAL A 124 -1.15 1.09 -13.07
C VAL A 124 -1.53 2.40 -12.40
N SER A 125 -2.54 2.38 -11.53
CA SER A 125 -2.94 3.54 -10.71
C SER A 125 -3.22 3.13 -9.27
N LEU A 126 -3.03 4.08 -8.34
CA LEU A 126 -3.45 3.91 -6.95
C LEU A 126 -4.96 4.13 -6.83
N THR A 127 -5.63 3.28 -6.06
CA THR A 127 -7.07 3.41 -5.80
C THR A 127 -7.35 3.93 -4.40
N LYS A 128 -8.58 4.36 -4.15
CA LYS A 128 -9.09 4.64 -2.80
C LYS A 128 -9.77 3.42 -2.16
N LYS A 129 -9.66 2.23 -2.77
CA LYS A 129 -10.32 1.01 -2.27
C LYS A 129 -9.57 0.46 -1.07
N ASN A 130 -10.33 -0.12 -0.14
CA ASN A 130 -9.79 -0.85 0.99
C ASN A 130 -9.57 -2.32 0.62
N PRO A 131 -8.41 -2.92 0.94
CA PRO A 131 -8.16 -4.33 0.66
C PRO A 131 -9.02 -5.26 1.52
N LEU A 132 -9.27 -4.91 2.78
CA LEU A 132 -10.09 -5.67 3.73
C LEU A 132 -11.50 -5.09 3.83
N LYS A 133 -12.49 -5.94 4.13
CA LYS A 133 -13.85 -5.47 4.43
C LYS A 133 -13.87 -4.52 5.63
N GLY A 134 -14.83 -3.60 5.60
CA GLY A 134 -15.02 -2.59 6.63
C GLY A 134 -14.61 -1.19 6.17
N ASN A 135 -15.09 -0.20 6.92
CA ASN A 135 -14.89 1.20 6.63
C ASN A 135 -13.76 1.76 7.50
N GLY A 136 -12.81 2.44 6.86
CA GLY A 136 -11.75 3.18 7.51
C GLY A 136 -10.48 2.38 7.88
N PRO A 137 -9.44 3.08 8.35
CA PRO A 137 -8.14 2.50 8.64
C PRO A 137 -8.18 1.45 9.75
N LEU A 138 -7.32 0.44 9.63
CA LEU A 138 -7.19 -0.66 10.57
C LEU A 138 -5.74 -0.79 11.04
N CYS A 139 -5.53 -0.85 12.35
CA CYS A 139 -4.23 -1.12 12.94
C CYS A 139 -3.98 -2.62 13.08
N TYR A 140 -2.79 -3.09 12.73
CA TYR A 140 -2.40 -4.49 12.85
C TYR A 140 -0.98 -4.63 13.43
N HIS A 141 -0.80 -5.56 14.34
CA HIS A 141 0.51 -6.12 14.64
C HIS A 141 1.01 -6.90 13.42
N ARG A 142 2.32 -6.83 13.15
CA ARG A 142 2.96 -7.57 12.07
C ARG A 142 2.75 -9.07 12.25
N PRO A 143 2.34 -9.80 11.19
CA PRO A 143 2.24 -11.25 11.25
C PRO A 143 3.50 -11.91 11.80
N ASN A 144 3.33 -12.90 12.66
CA ASN A 144 4.40 -13.62 13.35
C ASN A 144 5.32 -12.77 14.24
N SER A 145 4.97 -11.51 14.55
CA SER A 145 5.73 -10.67 15.50
C SER A 145 5.23 -10.89 16.94
N PRO A 146 6.12 -10.89 17.95
CA PRO A 146 5.70 -10.95 19.36
C PRO A 146 4.88 -9.71 19.74
N MET A 147 3.82 -9.91 20.53
CA MET A 147 2.89 -8.84 20.93
C MET A 147 2.99 -8.47 22.42
N ASP A 148 3.72 -9.25 23.20
CA ASP A 148 3.87 -9.16 24.65
C ASP A 148 5.27 -8.67 25.07
N ASN A 149 5.99 -8.01 24.16
CA ASN A 149 7.31 -7.47 24.41
C ASN A 149 7.25 -5.97 24.76
N GLN A 150 7.55 -5.62 26.01
CA GLN A 150 7.53 -4.23 26.47
C GLN A 150 8.60 -3.33 25.82
N TRP A 151 9.60 -3.91 25.16
CA TRP A 151 10.74 -3.23 24.55
C TRP A 151 10.67 -3.11 23.04
N TYR A 152 9.81 -3.92 22.39
CA TYR A 152 9.71 -3.98 20.94
C TYR A 152 8.29 -4.30 20.49
N THR A 153 7.80 -3.58 19.49
CA THR A 153 6.57 -3.95 18.78
C THR A 153 6.67 -3.54 17.32
N CYS A 154 5.90 -4.22 16.47
CA CYS A 154 5.89 -3.98 15.03
C CYS A 154 4.44 -3.85 14.53
N ILE A 155 4.09 -2.67 14.00
CA ILE A 155 2.70 -2.30 13.75
C ILE A 155 2.55 -1.63 12.38
N GLY A 156 1.48 -1.97 11.67
CA GLY A 156 1.13 -1.43 10.36
C GLY A 156 -0.30 -0.91 10.33
N VAL A 157 -0.63 -0.18 9.27
CA VAL A 157 -1.96 0.34 9.01
C VAL A 157 -2.45 -0.09 7.63
N PHE A 158 -3.67 -0.62 7.59
CA PHE A 158 -4.35 -1.10 6.40
C PHE A 158 -5.68 -0.35 6.22
N ASN A 159 -6.39 -0.57 5.11
CA ASN A 159 -7.65 0.12 4.80
C ASN A 159 -7.56 1.65 4.86
N THR A 160 -6.47 2.20 4.36
CA THR A 160 -6.18 3.62 4.42
C THR A 160 -6.91 4.42 3.32
N GLY A 161 -7.70 3.78 2.47
CA GLY A 161 -8.40 4.43 1.36
C GLY A 161 -7.43 5.07 0.35
N GLY A 162 -6.32 4.40 0.04
CA GLY A 162 -5.29 4.92 -0.88
C GLY A 162 -4.30 5.89 -0.25
N ARG A 163 -4.41 6.19 1.05
CA ARG A 163 -3.44 7.05 1.74
C ARG A 163 -2.18 6.26 2.09
N ILE A 164 -1.04 6.67 1.56
CA ILE A 164 0.24 6.00 1.77
C ILE A 164 0.81 6.43 3.11
N SER A 165 1.03 5.47 4.01
CA SER A 165 1.58 5.76 5.33
C SER A 165 3.08 6.06 5.23
N LYS A 166 3.48 7.19 5.82
CA LYS A 166 4.85 7.71 5.77
C LYS A 166 5.56 7.60 7.11
N GLU A 167 4.84 7.81 8.20
CA GLU A 167 5.39 7.81 9.56
C GLU A 167 4.41 7.18 10.54
N ALA A 168 4.93 6.62 11.61
CA ALA A 168 4.15 6.20 12.76
C ALA A 168 4.84 6.58 14.07
N VAL A 169 4.05 6.96 15.07
CA VAL A 169 4.49 7.26 16.43
C VAL A 169 3.66 6.43 17.40
N LEU A 170 4.29 5.74 18.33
CA LEU A 170 3.65 4.97 19.39
C LEU A 170 4.22 5.40 20.73
N ALA A 171 3.36 5.86 21.65
CA ALA A 171 3.78 6.30 22.98
C ALA A 171 4.90 7.37 22.95
N GLY A 172 4.90 8.25 21.94
CA GLY A 172 5.95 9.24 21.72
C GLY A 172 7.22 8.71 21.04
N ILE A 173 7.33 7.40 20.80
CA ILE A 173 8.45 6.76 20.10
C ILE A 173 8.16 6.77 18.61
N LYS A 174 9.05 7.38 17.82
CA LYS A 174 8.97 7.35 16.35
C LYS A 174 9.40 5.98 15.84
N GLY A 175 8.54 5.36 15.05
CA GLY A 175 8.82 4.06 14.44
C GLY A 175 9.64 4.17 13.16
N TYR A 176 10.26 3.07 12.76
CA TYR A 176 11.05 2.97 11.53
C TYR A 176 10.70 1.71 10.74
N ARG A 177 10.88 1.74 9.42
CA ARG A 177 10.67 0.57 8.55
C ARG A 177 12.00 0.01 8.10
N VAL A 178 12.01 -1.29 7.82
CA VAL A 178 13.16 -1.98 7.24
C VAL A 178 12.76 -2.51 5.87
N ASN A 179 12.00 -3.61 5.84
CA ASN A 179 11.74 -4.36 4.62
C ASN A 179 10.28 -4.32 4.13
N ASP A 180 9.33 -4.07 5.02
CA ASP A 180 7.89 -4.20 4.74
C ASP A 180 7.10 -2.98 5.24
N GLY A 181 5.78 -3.04 5.11
CA GLY A 181 4.87 -1.94 5.47
C GLY A 181 4.75 -1.63 6.96
N TYR A 182 5.36 -2.42 7.84
CA TYR A 182 5.23 -2.28 9.29
C TYR A 182 6.33 -1.40 9.88
N PHE A 183 5.96 -0.59 10.87
CA PHE A 183 6.88 0.21 11.66
C PHE A 183 7.32 -0.57 12.89
N ASN A 184 8.63 -0.65 13.06
CA ASN A 184 9.30 -1.16 14.24
C ASN A 184 9.43 -0.03 15.25
N PHE A 185 9.15 -0.35 16.51
CA PHE A 185 9.32 0.55 17.64
C PHE A 185 10.22 -0.12 18.66
N ASN A 186 11.23 0.61 19.15
CA ASN A 186 12.12 0.18 20.22
C ASN A 186 12.02 1.18 21.37
N GLY A 187 11.75 0.71 22.59
CA GLY A 187 11.65 1.55 23.77
C GLY A 187 10.75 0.93 24.83
N ASN A 188 10.68 1.54 26.01
CA ASN A 188 9.89 1.01 27.13
C ASN A 188 8.38 1.30 26.96
N GLY A 189 7.54 0.47 27.57
CA GLY A 189 6.08 0.68 27.63
C GLY A 189 5.31 0.26 26.38
N LEU A 190 5.93 -0.52 25.48
CA LEU A 190 5.33 -0.97 24.22
C LEU A 190 4.30 -2.11 24.38
N THR A 191 3.92 -2.42 25.61
CA THR A 191 2.79 -3.30 25.98
C THR A 191 1.62 -2.55 26.60
N ASN A 192 1.74 -1.22 26.79
CA ASN A 192 0.63 -0.41 27.31
C ASN A 192 -0.50 -0.32 26.28
N LYS A 193 -1.56 -1.10 26.50
CA LYS A 193 -2.72 -1.17 25.60
C LYS A 193 -3.42 0.18 25.39
N ASN A 194 -3.27 1.14 26.31
CA ASN A 194 -3.85 2.48 26.17
C ASN A 194 -2.93 3.47 25.46
N ALA A 195 -1.68 3.10 25.16
CA ALA A 195 -0.77 3.96 24.43
C ALA A 195 -1.32 4.27 23.04
N GLN A 196 -1.21 5.52 22.63
CA GLN A 196 -1.68 5.95 21.31
C GLN A 196 -0.66 5.58 20.24
N VAL A 197 -1.15 4.96 19.17
CA VAL A 197 -0.45 4.79 17.90
C VAL A 197 -1.03 5.82 16.92
N VAL A 198 -0.18 6.63 16.31
CA VAL A 198 -0.56 7.62 15.30
C VAL A 198 0.18 7.35 14.01
N PHE A 199 -0.56 7.15 12.92
CA PHE A 199 0.00 7.06 11.57
C PHE A 199 -0.20 8.38 10.84
N LYS A 200 0.86 8.86 10.17
CA LYS A 200 0.83 10.04 9.30
C LYS A 200 1.01 9.62 7.85
N TYR A 201 0.19 10.17 6.98
CA TYR A 201 0.15 9.84 5.55
C TYR A 201 0.89 10.88 4.70
N GLU A 202 1.23 10.50 3.48
CA GLU A 202 1.90 11.39 2.51
C GLU A 202 1.06 12.63 2.15
N ASP A 203 -0.27 12.54 2.26
CA ASP A 203 -1.20 13.67 2.04
C ASP A 203 -1.32 14.62 3.25
N GLY A 204 -0.59 14.36 4.33
CA GLY A 204 -0.61 15.15 5.56
C GLY A 204 -1.70 14.76 6.56
N SER A 205 -2.67 13.92 6.17
CA SER A 205 -3.69 13.41 7.09
C SER A 205 -3.12 12.38 8.08
N THR A 206 -3.91 12.02 9.09
CA THR A 206 -3.53 11.04 10.11
C THR A 206 -4.64 10.06 10.43
N SER A 207 -4.28 8.97 11.11
CA SER A 207 -5.21 8.08 11.82
C SER A 207 -4.60 7.67 13.15
N SER A 208 -5.43 7.54 14.18
CA SER A 208 -4.97 7.22 15.53
C SER A 208 -5.74 6.03 16.10
N PHE A 209 -5.04 5.22 16.88
CA PHE A 209 -5.55 4.03 17.54
C PHE A 209 -5.00 3.93 18.96
N LYS A 210 -5.66 3.18 19.84
CA LYS A 210 -4.97 2.63 21.00
C LYS A 210 -4.23 1.36 20.59
N LEU A 211 -3.08 1.10 21.20
CA LEU A 211 -2.30 -0.10 20.93
C LEU A 211 -3.14 -1.38 21.13
N GLY A 212 -4.00 -1.41 22.16
CA GLY A 212 -4.90 -2.53 22.43
C GLY A 212 -5.96 -2.78 21.36
N ASP A 213 -6.24 -1.79 20.49
CA ASP A 213 -7.19 -1.91 19.38
C ASP A 213 -6.51 -2.43 18.10
N CYS A 214 -5.18 -2.50 18.09
CA CYS A 214 -4.42 -3.08 16.98
C CYS A 214 -4.63 -4.59 16.95
N ARG A 215 -5.11 -5.08 15.81
CA ARG A 215 -5.47 -6.48 15.62
C ARG A 215 -4.22 -7.33 15.53
N ASN A 216 -4.30 -8.58 15.99
CA ASN A 216 -3.26 -9.55 15.72
C ASN A 216 -3.23 -9.86 14.20
N GLY A 217 -2.08 -9.65 13.55
CA GLY A 217 -1.89 -9.96 12.13
C GLY A 217 -1.92 -11.46 11.82
N GLY A 218 -1.80 -12.32 12.84
CA GLY A 218 -1.83 -13.77 12.71
C GLY A 218 -0.67 -14.27 11.85
N LYS A 219 -1.00 -15.13 10.88
CA LYS A 219 -0.07 -15.51 9.80
C LYS A 219 -0.25 -14.57 8.61
N THR A 220 0.70 -14.57 7.69
CA THR A 220 0.56 -13.81 6.44
C THR A 220 -0.57 -14.37 5.57
N GLN A 221 -1.37 -13.49 4.97
CA GLN A 221 -2.38 -13.89 3.98
C GLN A 221 -1.73 -14.38 2.69
N ILE A 222 -2.15 -15.56 2.22
CA ILE A 222 -1.79 -16.11 0.92
C ILE A 222 -2.97 -15.95 -0.04
N PHE A 223 -2.77 -15.23 -1.15
CA PHE A 223 -3.78 -14.95 -2.16
C PHE A 223 -3.78 -16.03 -3.23
N GLN A 224 -4.96 -16.49 -3.64
CA GLN A 224 -5.17 -17.49 -4.68
C GLN A 224 -5.96 -16.89 -5.86
#